data_AF-A0A1V5WQ84-F1
#
_entry.id   AF-A0A1V5WQ84-F1
#
_cell.length_a   1.000
_cell.length_b   1.000
_cell.length_c   1.000
_cell.angle_alpha   90.00
_cell.angle_beta   90.00
_cell.angle_gamma   90.00
#
_symmetry.space_group_name_H-M   'P 1'
#
loop_
_entity.id
_entity.type
_entity.pdbx_description
1 polymer ?
#
loop_
_entity_poly.entity_id
_entity_poly.type
_entity_poly.pdbx_seq_one_letter_code
_entity_poly.pdbx_strand_id
1 'polypeptide(L)'
;MQWKAVYTDGTYLDQIEPSGNKNAYKDIQRDKLKYFELWDKDKRIISLRFFKGQRLIWRRRTILRTGQEKQVIHLIGKQETVNGKNYQGIIAVFEDGRVEVTGKFEEDHPFFKPVVIHEDEGEEWNE
;
A
#
# COMPACT_ATOMS: atom_id res chain seq x y z
N MET A 1 -8.00 -1.76 8.44
CA MET A 1 -6.64 -1.18 8.55
C MET A 1 -6.57 0.15 7.81
N GLN A 2 -5.65 1.03 8.20
CA GLN A 2 -5.43 2.35 7.58
C GLN A 2 -3.95 2.62 7.33
N TRP A 3 -3.61 3.41 6.32
CA TRP A 3 -2.23 3.81 6.07
C TRP A 3 -1.91 5.21 6.62
N LYS A 4 -0.62 5.44 6.86
CA LYS A 4 -0.04 6.73 7.22
C LYS A 4 1.24 6.97 6.42
N ALA A 5 1.32 8.10 5.74
CA ALA A 5 2.52 8.55 5.03
C ALA A 5 3.29 9.54 5.90
N VAL A 6 4.53 9.22 6.25
CA VAL A 6 5.41 10.07 7.05
C VAL A 6 6.51 10.63 6.16
N TYR A 7 6.65 11.95 6.12
CA TYR A 7 7.57 12.64 5.22
C TYR A 7 8.91 12.95 5.89
N THR A 8 9.91 13.29 5.07
CA THR A 8 11.28 13.57 5.52
C THR A 8 11.40 14.81 6.40
N ASP A 9 10.49 15.78 6.25
CA ASP A 9 10.40 16.99 7.07
C ASP A 9 9.69 16.78 8.43
N GLY A 10 9.22 15.56 8.71
CA GLY A 10 8.52 15.21 9.94
C GLY A 10 7.00 15.43 9.88
N THR A 11 6.48 16.03 8.80
CA THR A 11 5.04 16.08 8.55
C THR A 11 4.50 14.71 8.14
N TYR A 12 3.19 14.54 8.18
CA TYR A 12 2.54 13.30 7.78
C TYR A 12 1.18 13.56 7.12
N LEU A 13 0.70 12.56 6.41
CA LEU A 13 -0.64 12.47 5.83
C LEU A 13 -1.28 11.18 6.32
N ASP A 14 -2.42 11.30 7.01
CA ASP A 14 -3.21 10.14 7.42
C ASP A 14 -4.17 9.75 6.28
N GLN A 15 -4.49 8.46 6.14
CA GLN A 15 -5.49 8.03 5.16
C GLN A 15 -6.87 8.64 5.45
N ILE A 16 -7.22 8.72 6.73
CA ILE A 16 -8.43 9.36 7.22
C ILE A 16 -8.02 10.37 8.28
N GLU A 17 -8.28 11.64 8.00
CA GLU A 17 -7.99 12.75 8.91
C GLU A 17 -8.93 12.71 10.13
N PRO A 18 -8.57 13.37 11.25
CA PRO A 18 -9.47 13.51 12.40
C PRO A 18 -10.82 14.17 12.06
N SER A 19 -10.88 14.98 11.01
CA SER A 19 -12.12 15.59 10.50
C SER A 19 -13.02 14.60 9.74
N GLY A 20 -12.54 13.39 9.44
CA GLY A 20 -13.21 12.39 8.60
C GLY A 20 -12.90 12.52 7.11
N ASN A 21 -12.15 13.54 6.69
CA ASN A 21 -11.69 13.67 5.31
C ASN A 21 -10.77 12.51 4.95
N LYS A 22 -10.92 11.99 3.72
CA LYS A 22 -10.19 10.82 3.26
C LYS A 22 -9.19 11.22 2.19
N ASN A 23 -7.95 10.80 2.36
CA ASN A 23 -6.88 10.97 1.37
C ASN A 23 -6.72 9.69 0.55
N ALA A 24 -6.39 9.86 -0.72
CA ALA A 24 -6.16 8.78 -1.68
C ALA A 24 -4.66 8.60 -1.96
N TYR A 25 -4.33 7.51 -2.66
CA TYR A 25 -2.95 7.22 -3.05
C TYR A 25 -2.27 8.36 -3.83
N LYS A 26 -3.06 9.10 -4.64
CA LYS A 26 -2.57 10.23 -5.43
C LYS A 26 -2.15 11.44 -4.60
N ASP A 27 -2.68 11.58 -3.39
CA ASP A 27 -2.39 12.71 -2.48
C ASP A 27 -1.05 12.53 -1.76
N ILE A 28 -0.47 11.32 -1.82
CA ILE A 28 0.82 11.01 -1.20
C ILE A 28 1.97 11.66 -1.99
N GLN A 29 2.77 12.48 -1.31
CA GLN A 29 4.01 13.05 -1.84
C GLN A 29 5.13 11.99 -1.84
N ARG A 30 5.06 11.08 -2.82
CA ARG A 30 5.87 9.86 -2.90
C ARG A 30 7.39 10.09 -2.90
N ASP A 31 7.83 11.22 -3.43
CA ASP A 31 9.24 11.64 -3.49
C ASP A 31 9.80 12.11 -2.13
N LYS A 32 8.90 12.48 -1.21
CA LYS A 32 9.25 12.96 0.14
C LYS A 32 9.02 11.92 1.24
N LEU A 33 8.59 10.71 0.88
CA LEU A 33 8.34 9.66 1.86
C LEU A 33 9.60 9.27 2.63
N LYS A 34 9.48 9.25 3.96
CA LYS A 34 10.44 8.64 4.89
C LYS A 34 9.94 7.27 5.33
N TYR A 35 8.66 7.19 5.67
CA TYR A 35 7.96 5.95 5.99
C TYR A 35 6.58 5.89 5.34
N PHE A 36 6.16 4.68 5.00
CA PHE A 36 4.75 4.36 4.76
C PHE A 36 4.36 3.26 5.73
N GLU A 37 3.36 3.52 6.55
CA GLU A 37 2.96 2.64 7.64
C GLU A 37 1.55 2.12 7.40
N LEU A 38 1.31 0.87 7.81
CA LEU A 38 -0.02 0.29 7.91
C LEU A 38 -0.36 0.07 9.37
N TRP A 39 -1.52 0.57 9.76
CA TRP A 39 -2.04 0.56 11.11
C TRP A 39 -3.35 -0.23 11.17
N ASP A 40 -3.51 -0.98 12.25
CA ASP A 40 -4.79 -1.53 12.66
C ASP A 40 -5.15 -0.93 14.01
N LYS A 41 -6.08 0.03 14.00
CA LYS A 41 -6.39 0.88 15.16
C LYS A 41 -5.08 1.52 15.67
N ASP A 42 -4.75 1.34 16.94
CA ASP A 42 -3.54 1.89 17.58
C ASP A 42 -2.28 1.04 17.37
N LYS A 43 -2.37 -0.08 16.63
CA LYS A 43 -1.25 -0.99 16.41
C LYS A 43 -0.67 -0.80 15.02
N ARG A 44 0.61 -0.40 14.96
CA ARG A 44 1.37 -0.40 13.71
C ARG A 44 1.70 -1.84 13.30
N ILE A 45 1.19 -2.26 12.14
CA ILE A 45 1.37 -3.61 11.58
C ILE A 45 2.64 -3.67 10.71
N ILE A 46 2.83 -2.69 9.82
CA ILE A 46 4.00 -2.59 8.95
C ILE A 46 4.51 -1.14 8.96
N SER A 47 5.84 -0.99 8.87
CA SER A 47 6.50 0.29 8.62
C SER A 47 7.54 0.11 7.51
N LEU A 48 7.23 0.59 6.32
CA LEU A 48 8.14 0.55 5.18
C LEU A 48 8.97 1.83 5.12
N ARG A 49 10.29 1.69 5.28
CA ARG A 49 11.24 2.82 5.18
C ARG A 49 11.66 3.06 3.74
N PHE A 50 11.75 4.34 3.37
CA PHE A 50 12.18 4.81 2.05
C PHE A 50 13.55 5.50 2.09
N PHE A 51 14.28 5.34 0.99
CA PHE A 51 15.51 6.08 0.68
C PHE A 51 15.35 6.79 -0.67
N LYS A 52 16.23 7.75 -0.95
CA LYS A 52 16.22 8.51 -2.21
C LYS A 52 16.23 7.55 -3.41
N GLY A 53 15.32 7.76 -4.36
CA GLY A 53 15.19 6.93 -5.56
C GLY A 53 14.20 5.76 -5.44
N GLN A 54 13.75 5.44 -4.22
CA GLN A 54 12.73 4.42 -3.98
C GLN A 54 11.33 5.01 -4.13
N ARG A 55 10.40 4.23 -4.67
CA ARG A 55 9.00 4.63 -4.87
C ARG A 55 8.06 3.65 -4.19
N LEU A 56 7.00 4.16 -3.59
CA LEU A 56 5.96 3.36 -2.96
C LEU A 56 5.23 2.48 -3.99
N ILE A 57 4.92 1.26 -3.56
CA ILE A 57 3.90 0.40 -4.13
C ILE A 57 2.85 0.23 -3.02
N TRP A 58 1.62 0.66 -3.27
CA TRP A 58 0.51 0.39 -2.36
C TRP A 58 -0.77 0.10 -3.13
N ARG A 59 -1.47 -0.98 -2.78
CA ARG A 59 -2.80 -1.30 -3.30
C ARG A 59 -3.65 -1.93 -2.20
N ARG A 60 -4.91 -1.55 -2.13
CA ARG A 60 -5.94 -2.29 -1.39
C ARG A 60 -6.75 -3.12 -2.37
N ARG A 61 -6.88 -4.41 -2.11
CA ARG A 61 -7.71 -5.33 -2.90
C ARG A 61 -8.83 -5.88 -2.04
N THR A 62 -10.00 -5.98 -2.65
CA THR A 62 -11.15 -6.69 -2.11
C THR A 62 -11.37 -7.91 -2.99
N ILE A 63 -11.48 -9.07 -2.37
CA ILE A 63 -11.73 -10.32 -3.09
C ILE A 63 -12.97 -10.96 -2.51
N LEU A 64 -13.94 -11.20 -3.40
CA LEU A 64 -15.10 -12.03 -3.15
C LEU A 64 -14.75 -13.44 -3.60
N ARG A 65 -14.72 -14.37 -2.66
CA ARG A 65 -14.65 -15.81 -2.97
C ARG A 65 -16.07 -16.36 -2.88
N THR A 66 -16.48 -17.14 -3.87
CA THR A 66 -17.83 -17.71 -3.92
C THR A 66 -18.12 -18.51 -2.64
N GLY A 67 -19.13 -18.11 -1.88
CA GLY A 67 -19.51 -18.74 -0.61
C GLY A 67 -18.62 -18.41 0.60
N GLN A 68 -17.67 -17.47 0.47
CA GLN A 68 -16.85 -16.97 1.58
C GLN A 68 -17.05 -15.47 1.78
N GLU A 69 -16.67 -15.00 2.98
CA GLU A 69 -16.68 -13.58 3.30
C GLU A 69 -15.69 -12.79 2.42
N LYS A 70 -15.99 -11.50 2.28
CA LYS A 70 -15.15 -10.51 1.60
C LYS A 70 -13.77 -10.46 2.28
N GLN A 71 -12.70 -10.78 1.56
CA GLN A 71 -11.34 -10.66 2.09
C GLN A 71 -10.69 -9.38 1.57
N VAL A 72 -10.19 -8.54 2.48
CA VAL A 72 -9.40 -7.35 2.13
C VAL A 72 -7.91 -7.66 2.29
N ILE A 73 -7.12 -7.20 1.33
CA ILE A 73 -5.68 -7.41 1.26
C ILE A 73 -5.00 -6.07 1.00
N HIS A 74 -4.00 -5.73 1.82
CA HIS A 74 -3.13 -4.59 1.60
C HIS A 74 -1.80 -5.06 1.00
N LEU A 75 -1.55 -4.73 -0.26
CA LEU A 75 -0.24 -4.89 -0.89
C LEU A 75 0.59 -3.65 -0.62
N ILE A 76 1.70 -3.80 0.07
CA ILE A 76 2.58 -2.70 0.48
C ILE A 76 4.00 -3.06 0.10
N GLY A 77 4.67 -2.16 -0.59
CA GLY A 77 5.99 -2.44 -1.11
C GLY A 77 6.70 -1.20 -1.57
N LYS A 78 7.88 -1.42 -2.12
CA LYS A 78 8.64 -0.37 -2.78
C LYS A 78 9.36 -0.91 -3.99
N GLN A 79 9.69 0.00 -4.87
CA GLN A 79 10.49 -0.28 -6.05
C GLN A 79 11.63 0.72 -6.18
N GLU A 80 12.70 0.29 -6.84
CA GLU A 80 13.88 1.09 -7.13
C GLU A 80 14.46 0.67 -8.48
N THR A 81 15.00 1.63 -9.23
CA THR A 81 15.74 1.34 -10.46
C THR A 81 17.23 1.46 -10.19
N VAL A 82 17.96 0.35 -10.32
CA VAL A 82 19.41 0.26 -10.13
C VAL A 82 20.04 -0.24 -11.42
N ASN A 83 20.97 0.52 -12.00
CA ASN A 83 21.65 0.18 -13.27
C ASN A 83 20.67 -0.20 -14.41
N GLY A 84 19.58 0.56 -14.54
CA GLY A 84 18.56 0.33 -15.58
C GLY A 84 17.60 -0.83 -15.30
N LYS A 85 17.78 -1.57 -14.20
CA LYS A 85 16.89 -2.67 -13.79
C LYS A 85 15.99 -2.24 -12.64
N ASN A 86 14.69 -2.48 -12.79
CA ASN A 86 13.70 -2.24 -11.73
C ASN A 86 13.68 -3.44 -10.76
N TYR A 87 13.80 -3.16 -9.46
CA TYR A 87 13.68 -4.10 -8.37
C TYR A 87 12.46 -3.74 -7.54
N GLN A 88 11.74 -4.76 -7.08
CA GLN A 88 10.54 -4.61 -6.27
C GLN A 88 10.65 -5.46 -5.01
N GLY A 89 9.87 -5.11 -4.00
CA GLY A 89 9.60 -5.95 -2.85
C GLY A 89 8.21 -5.61 -2.35
N ILE A 90 7.36 -6.62 -2.26
CA ILE A 90 5.93 -6.47 -1.97
C ILE A 90 5.56 -7.40 -0.81
N ILE A 91 4.81 -6.85 0.13
CA ILE A 91 4.25 -7.53 1.30
C ILE A 91 2.73 -7.47 1.15
N ALA A 92 2.05 -8.60 1.17
CA ALA A 92 0.60 -8.67 1.34
C ALA A 92 0.28 -8.85 2.81
N VAL A 93 -0.55 -7.96 3.35
CA VAL A 93 -1.11 -8.05 4.69
C VAL A 93 -2.61 -8.31 4.58
N PHE A 94 -3.06 -9.41 5.18
CA PHE A 94 -4.45 -9.84 5.19
C PHE A 94 -5.09 -9.43 6.52
N GLU A 95 -6.41 -9.17 6.51
CA GLU A 95 -7.15 -8.80 7.73
C GLU A 95 -7.24 -9.94 8.76
N ASP A 96 -7.02 -11.19 8.35
CA ASP A 96 -6.90 -12.36 9.23
C ASP A 96 -5.52 -12.47 9.93
N GLY A 97 -4.62 -11.52 9.69
CA GLY A 97 -3.27 -11.47 10.26
C GLY A 97 -2.22 -12.23 9.46
N ARG A 98 -2.58 -12.91 8.36
CA ARG A 98 -1.60 -13.51 7.46
C ARG A 98 -0.75 -12.43 6.80
N VAL A 99 0.53 -12.76 6.59
CA VAL A 99 1.47 -11.93 5.83
C VAL A 99 2.18 -12.80 4.80
N GLU A 100 2.18 -12.35 3.55
CA GLU A 100 2.91 -12.98 2.43
C GLU A 100 3.90 -11.98 1.84
N VAL A 101 5.04 -12.45 1.35
CA VAL A 101 6.09 -11.58 0.78
C VAL A 101 6.51 -12.13 -0.58
N THR A 102 6.62 -11.25 -1.57
CA THR A 102 7.12 -11.58 -2.90
C THR A 102 8.07 -10.49 -3.42
N GLY A 103 8.96 -10.87 -4.33
CA GLY A 103 9.94 -9.97 -4.95
C GLY A 103 9.40 -9.14 -6.12
N LYS A 104 8.19 -9.43 -6.62
CA LYS A 104 7.56 -8.71 -7.73
C LYS A 104 6.08 -9.07 -7.85
N PHE A 105 5.34 -8.31 -8.65
CA PHE A 105 4.04 -8.77 -9.13
C PHE A 105 4.18 -10.03 -10.01
N GLU A 106 3.17 -10.88 -9.99
CA GLU A 106 3.09 -12.19 -10.64
C GLU A 106 1.78 -12.26 -11.43
N GLU A 107 1.85 -12.34 -12.77
CA GLU A 107 0.71 -12.14 -13.68
C GLU A 107 -0.51 -13.03 -13.36
N ASP A 108 -0.26 -14.29 -13.02
CA ASP A 108 -1.32 -15.27 -12.74
C ASP A 108 -1.67 -15.38 -11.25
N HIS A 109 -1.07 -14.55 -10.38
CA HIS A 109 -1.31 -14.66 -8.95
C HIS A 109 -2.60 -13.93 -8.54
N PRO A 110 -3.52 -14.59 -7.80
CA PRO A 110 -4.82 -14.00 -7.45
C PRO A 110 -4.68 -12.67 -6.69
N PHE A 111 -3.60 -12.54 -5.91
CA PHE A 111 -3.33 -11.37 -5.08
C PHE A 111 -2.20 -10.48 -5.59
N PHE A 112 -1.26 -11.02 -6.38
CA PHE A 112 -0.04 -10.32 -6.78
C PHE A 112 0.01 -10.03 -8.28
N LYS A 113 -1.10 -10.19 -9.02
CA LYS A 113 -1.14 -9.71 -10.41
C LYS A 113 -0.84 -8.21 -10.52
N PRO A 114 -0.08 -7.75 -11.53
CA PRO A 114 0.11 -6.33 -11.77
C PRO A 114 -1.23 -5.64 -12.07
N VAL A 115 -1.30 -4.33 -11.85
CA VAL A 115 -2.49 -3.53 -12.13
C VAL A 115 -2.20 -2.63 -13.33
N VAL A 116 -3.17 -2.47 -14.23
CA VAL A 116 -3.16 -1.39 -15.23
C VAL A 116 -3.36 -0.09 -14.46
N ILE A 117 -2.36 0.78 -14.42
CA ILE A 117 -2.38 1.98 -13.58
C ILE A 117 -3.50 2.92 -14.04
N HIS A 118 -4.61 2.94 -13.32
CA HIS A 118 -5.54 4.07 -13.32
C HIS A 118 -5.13 4.97 -12.15
N GLU A 119 -4.72 6.20 -12.43
CA GLU A 119 -4.22 7.13 -11.39
C GLU A 119 -5.30 7.51 -10.36
N ASP A 120 -6.56 7.23 -10.68
CA ASP A 120 -7.73 7.38 -9.81
C ASP A 120 -8.04 6.15 -8.94
N GLU A 121 -7.35 5.01 -9.12
CA GLU A 121 -7.56 3.80 -8.32
C GLU A 121 -6.82 3.88 -6.97
N GLY A 122 -7.35 4.74 -6.10
CA GLY A 122 -7.00 4.86 -4.70
C GLY A 122 -8.26 4.72 -3.86
N GLU A 123 -8.79 3.49 -3.81
CA GLU A 123 -10.02 3.11 -3.09
C GLU A 123 -11.33 3.70 -3.63
N GLU A 124 -12.20 2.83 -4.13
CA GLU A 124 -13.64 3.12 -4.14
C GLU A 124 -14.14 3.03 -2.70
N TRP A 125 -14.49 4.17 -2.12
CA TRP A 125 -15.25 4.22 -0.89
C TRP A 125 -16.69 3.92 -1.27
N ASN A 126 -17.19 2.72 -0.94
CA ASN A 126 -18.62 2.48 -1.02
C ASN A 126 -19.33 3.54 -0.16
N GLU A 127 -20.19 4.33 -0.79
CA GLU A 127 -21.23 5.12 -0.11
C GLU A 127 -22.19 4.21 0.66
#